data_AF-A0A328WMV4-F1
#
_entry.id   AF-A0A328WMV4-F1
#
_cell.length_a   1.000
_cell.length_b   1.000
_cell.length_c   1.000
_cell.angle_alpha   90.00
_cell.angle_beta   90.00
_cell.angle_gamma   90.00
#
_symmetry.space_group_name_H-M   'P 1'
#
loop_
_entity.id
_entity.type
_entity.pdbx_description
1 polymer ?
#
loop_
_entity_poly.entity_id
_entity_poly.type
_entity_poly.pdbx_seq_one_letter_code
_entity_poly.pdbx_strand_id
1 'polypeptide(L)'
;MKNEFKRFNLEKLGLLTIILEFIGATGLLIGLHYNLILIVASLGITLLMLCGVLVRIKLKDSIWVSLPALFFMLLNLYIFLVAINYL
;
A
#
# COMPACT_ATOMS: atom_id res chain seq x y z
N MET A 1 -7.15 25.13 8.96
CA MET A 1 -6.45 23.83 8.90
C MET A 1 -7.34 22.61 9.19
N LYS A 2 -8.22 22.60 10.21
CA LYS A 2 -9.15 21.45 10.44
C LYS A 2 -10.31 21.32 9.44
N ASN A 3 -10.70 22.42 8.78
CA ASN A 3 -11.89 22.44 7.91
C ASN A 3 -11.65 21.99 6.46
N GLU A 4 -10.39 21.84 6.00
CA GLU A 4 -10.11 21.33 4.65
C GLU A 4 -10.05 19.80 4.61
N PHE A 5 -9.58 19.16 5.69
CA PHE A 5 -9.57 17.69 5.82
C PHE A 5 -10.98 17.08 5.86
N LYS A 6 -11.93 17.78 6.47
CA LYS A 6 -13.34 17.35 6.51
C LYS A 6 -14.05 17.43 5.15
N ARG A 7 -13.56 18.29 4.23
CA ARG A 7 -14.17 18.51 2.92
C ARG A 7 -13.82 17.42 1.89
N PHE A 8 -12.77 16.66 2.14
CA PHE A 8 -12.29 15.61 1.22
C PHE A 8 -12.55 14.17 1.67
N ASN A 9 -13.24 13.94 2.80
CA ASN A 9 -13.60 12.58 3.26
C ASN A 9 -12.39 11.62 3.44
N LEU A 10 -11.18 12.18 3.55
CA LEU A 10 -9.93 11.43 3.57
C LEU A 10 -9.70 10.66 4.88
N GLU A 11 -10.39 11.04 5.96
CA GLU A 11 -10.33 10.34 7.24
C GLU A 11 -10.77 8.87 7.10
N LYS A 12 -11.82 8.61 6.32
CA LYS A 12 -12.29 7.24 6.05
C LYS A 12 -11.31 6.47 5.17
N LEU A 13 -10.73 7.12 4.15
CA LEU A 13 -9.72 6.49 3.30
C LEU A 13 -8.47 6.13 4.09
N GLY A 14 -8.00 7.01 4.98
CA GLY A 14 -6.88 6.73 5.88
C GLY A 14 -7.15 5.55 6.81
N LEU A 15 -8.32 5.50 7.46
CA LEU A 15 -8.70 4.36 8.31
C LEU A 15 -8.80 3.04 7.52
N LEU A 16 -9.41 3.06 6.32
CA LEU A 16 -9.45 1.89 5.45
C LEU A 16 -8.05 1.44 5.01
N THR A 17 -7.17 2.40 4.75
CA THR A 17 -5.77 2.14 4.38
C THR A 17 -5.06 1.40 5.51
N ILE A 18 -5.19 1.87 6.75
CA ILE A 18 -4.58 1.23 7.94
C ILE A 18 -5.09 -0.21 8.11
N ILE A 19 -6.40 -0.42 7.99
CA ILE A 19 -7.00 -1.76 8.14
C ILE A 19 -6.49 -2.71 7.05
N LEU A 20 -6.50 -2.28 5.78
CA LEU A 20 -5.98 -3.11 4.69
C LEU A 20 -4.47 -3.32 4.77
N GLU A 21 -3.67 -2.34 5.23
CA GLU A 21 -2.24 -2.52 5.44
C GLU A 21 -1.95 -3.56 6.52
N PHE A 22 -2.69 -3.55 7.63
CA PHE A 22 -2.56 -4.56 8.67
C PHE A 22 -2.92 -5.96 8.15
N ILE A 23 -4.02 -6.09 7.40
CA ILE A 23 -4.43 -7.36 6.78
C ILE A 23 -3.39 -7.81 5.76
N GLY A 24 -2.88 -6.90 4.93
CA GLY A 24 -1.85 -7.17 3.94
C GLY A 24 -0.53 -7.59 4.57
N ALA A 25 -0.09 -6.89 5.62
CA ALA A 25 1.18 -7.15 6.31
C ALA A 25 1.15 -8.50 7.04
N THR A 26 0.03 -8.84 7.68
CA THR A 26 -0.18 -10.17 8.28
C THR A 26 -0.25 -11.25 7.20
N GLY A 27 -0.90 -10.96 6.06
CA GLY A 27 -0.89 -11.83 4.89
C GLY A 27 0.51 -12.05 4.31
N LEU A 28 1.37 -11.04 4.31
CA LEU A 28 2.76 -11.12 3.85
C LEU A 28 3.61 -11.99 4.80
N LEU A 29 3.42 -11.84 6.12
CA LEU A 29 4.08 -12.67 7.13
C LEU A 29 3.70 -14.14 7.00
N ILE A 30 2.41 -14.44 6.80
CA ILE A 30 1.91 -15.81 6.62
C ILE A 30 2.29 -16.36 5.24
N GLY A 31 2.30 -15.48 4.23
CA GLY A 31 2.63 -15.79 2.85
C GLY A 31 4.08 -16.26 2.65
N LEU A 32 5.01 -15.89 3.53
CA LEU A 32 6.37 -16.45 3.49
C LEU A 32 6.40 -17.99 3.59
N HIS A 33 5.35 -18.60 4.15
CA HIS A 33 5.20 -20.06 4.19
C HIS A 33 4.36 -20.61 3.02
N TYR A 34 3.52 -19.77 2.40
CA TYR A 34 2.60 -20.12 1.32
C TYR A 34 2.70 -19.12 0.16
N ASN A 35 3.41 -19.50 -0.91
CA ASN A 35 3.67 -18.63 -2.06
C ASN A 35 2.40 -17.96 -2.64
N LEU A 36 1.28 -18.68 -2.72
CA LEU A 36 0.00 -18.13 -3.21
C LEU A 36 -0.50 -16.95 -2.35
N ILE A 37 -0.37 -17.05 -1.04
CA ILE A 37 -0.81 -16.01 -0.10
C ILE A 37 0.15 -14.81 -0.20
N LEU A 38 1.46 -15.06 -0.37
CA LEU A 38 2.47 -14.03 -0.57
C LEU A 38 2.18 -13.18 -1.81
N ILE A 39 1.82 -13.82 -2.92
CA ILE A 39 1.44 -13.18 -4.18
C ILE A 39 0.23 -12.27 -3.97
N VAL A 40 -0.84 -12.74 -3.33
CA VAL A 40 -2.05 -11.94 -3.10
C VAL A 40 -1.79 -10.78 -2.13
N ALA A 41 -1.04 -11.01 -1.05
CA ALA A 41 -0.73 -9.99 -0.05
C ALA A 41 0.15 -8.86 -0.61
N SER A 42 1.21 -9.21 -1.34
CA SER A 42 2.10 -8.24 -1.98
C SER A 42 1.40 -7.44 -3.08
N LEU A 43 0.54 -8.06 -3.89
CA LEU A 43 -0.33 -7.35 -4.84
C LEU A 43 -1.28 -6.38 -4.14
N GLY A 44 -1.92 -6.84 -3.06
CA GLY A 44 -2.86 -6.04 -2.27
C GLY A 44 -2.21 -4.79 -1.71
N ILE A 45 -1.04 -4.92 -1.07
CA ILE A 45 -0.28 -3.77 -0.52
C ILE A 45 0.25 -2.87 -1.64
N THR A 46 0.68 -3.43 -2.76
CA THR A 46 1.15 -2.64 -3.93
C THR A 46 0.03 -1.74 -4.48
N LEU A 47 -1.17 -2.30 -4.68
CA LEU A 47 -2.36 -1.54 -5.10
C LEU A 47 -2.72 -0.43 -4.10
N LEU A 48 -2.60 -0.74 -2.81
CA LEU A 48 -2.87 0.18 -1.73
C LEU A 48 -1.89 1.36 -1.71
N MET A 49 -0.60 1.07 -1.83
CA MET A 49 0.47 2.08 -1.98
C MET A 49 0.26 2.94 -3.23
N LEU A 50 -0.17 2.34 -4.35
CA LEU A 50 -0.48 3.07 -5.58
C LEU A 50 -1.66 4.04 -5.38
N CYS A 51 -2.75 3.58 -4.75
CA CYS A 51 -3.86 4.45 -4.34
C CYS A 51 -3.40 5.57 -3.41
N GLY A 52 -2.52 5.27 -2.44
CA GLY A 52 -1.94 6.26 -1.54
C GLY A 52 -1.13 7.33 -2.27
N VAL A 53 -0.33 6.94 -3.27
CA VAL A 53 0.43 7.87 -4.13
C VAL A 53 -0.54 8.71 -4.98
N LEU A 54 -1.57 8.12 -5.59
CA LEU A 54 -2.57 8.85 -6.37
C LEU A 54 -3.30 9.91 -5.54
N VAL A 55 -3.70 9.56 -4.31
CA VAL A 55 -4.35 10.50 -3.38
C VAL A 55 -3.40 11.63 -3.02
N ARG A 56 -2.12 11.35 -2.75
CA ARG A 56 -1.09 12.38 -2.46
C ARG A 56 -0.81 13.29 -3.64
N ILE A 57 -0.75 12.76 -4.87
CA ILE A 57 -0.64 13.56 -6.11
C ILE A 57 -1.86 14.49 -6.24
N LYS A 58 -3.06 13.99 -5.97
CA LYS A 58 -4.31 14.76 -6.05
C LYS A 58 -4.37 15.88 -5.00
N LEU A 59 -3.72 15.70 -3.86
CA LEU A 59 -3.57 16.69 -2.79
C LEU A 59 -2.45 17.72 -3.05
N LYS A 60 -1.74 17.63 -4.19
CA LYS A 60 -0.57 18.48 -4.51
C LYS A 60 0.52 18.46 -3.42
N ASP A 61 0.61 17.37 -2.67
CA ASP A 61 1.67 17.21 -1.69
C ASP A 61 3.03 17.01 -2.38
N SER A 62 4.09 17.51 -1.76
CA SER A 62 5.45 17.42 -2.32
C SER A 62 5.81 15.97 -2.65
N ILE A 63 6.27 15.72 -3.87
CA ILE A 63 6.75 14.42 -4.38
C ILE A 63 7.77 13.78 -3.42
N TRP A 64 8.51 14.61 -2.67
CA TRP A 64 9.42 14.20 -1.60
C TRP A 64 8.77 13.39 -0.47
N VAL A 65 7.54 13.71 -0.09
CA VAL A 65 6.78 12.98 0.95
C VAL A 65 6.23 11.65 0.41
N SER A 66 6.19 11.50 -0.92
CA SER A 66 5.70 10.30 -1.62
C SER A 66 6.81 9.27 -1.89
N LEU A 67 8.08 9.66 -1.71
CA LEU A 67 9.24 8.80 -1.90
C LEU A 67 9.20 7.50 -1.07
N PRO A 68 8.81 7.51 0.22
CA PRO A 68 8.72 6.29 1.01
C PRO A 68 7.67 5.34 0.45
N ALA A 69 6.52 5.86 0.01
CA ALA A 69 5.45 5.06 -0.56
C ALA A 69 5.86 4.41 -1.89
N LEU A 70 6.57 5.15 -2.75
CA LEU A 70 7.16 4.60 -3.97
C LEU A 70 8.18 3.49 -3.69
N PHE A 71 9.03 3.68 -2.69
CA PHE A 71 10.01 2.67 -2.29
C PHE A 71 9.34 1.37 -1.80
N PHE A 72 8.34 1.49 -0.91
CA PHE A 72 7.59 0.33 -0.45
C PHE A 72 6.76 -0.33 -1.55
N MET A 73 6.23 0.44 -2.50
CA MET A 73 5.56 -0.10 -3.69
C MET A 73 6.51 -0.98 -4.51
N LEU A 74 7.72 -0.49 -4.78
CA LEU A 74 8.76 -1.26 -5.49
C LEU A 74 9.20 -2.50 -4.70
N LEU A 75 9.33 -2.39 -3.38
CA LEU A 75 9.69 -3.51 -2.51
C LEU A 75 8.63 -4.62 -2.55
N ASN A 76 7.34 -4.25 -2.42
CA ASN A 76 6.25 -5.23 -2.51
C ASN A 76 6.16 -5.85 -3.91
N LEU A 77 6.39 -5.07 -4.97
CA LEU A 77 6.47 -5.57 -6.34
C LEU A 77 7.62 -6.57 -6.53
N TYR A 78 8.79 -6.31 -5.94
CA TYR A 78 9.92 -7.23 -5.98
C TYR A 78 9.59 -8.55 -5.26
N ILE A 79 8.98 -8.48 -4.07
CA ILE A 79 8.53 -9.67 -3.34
C ILE A 79 7.53 -10.48 -4.19
N PHE A 80 6.61 -9.80 -4.88
CA PHE A 80 5.65 -10.44 -5.79
C PHE A 80 6.33 -11.19 -6.94
N LEU A 81 7.32 -10.57 -7.59
CA LEU A 81 8.08 -11.21 -8.68
C LEU A 81 8.86 -12.44 -8.19
N VAL A 82 9.50 -12.32 -7.03
CA VAL A 82 10.21 -13.44 -6.40
C VAL A 82 9.24 -14.56 -6.04
N ALA A 83 8.07 -14.23 -5.48
CA ALA A 83 7.05 -15.21 -5.10
C ALA A 83 6.48 -15.98 -6.30
N ILE A 84 6.28 -15.30 -7.45
CA ILE A 84 5.88 -15.96 -8.70
C ILE A 84 6.97 -16.87 -9.23
N ASN A 85 8.23 -16.43 -9.18
CA ASN A 85 9.35 -17.23 -9.68
C ASN A 85 9.65 -18.47 -8.80
N TYR A 86 9.15 -18.48 -7.56
CA TYR A 86 9.28 -19.60 -6.62
C TYR A 86 8.12 -20.60 -6.70
N LEU A 87 7.12 -20.35 -7.55
CA LEU A 87 5.96 -21.22 -7.80
C LEU A 87 6.25 -22.20 -8.94
#